data_AF-A0A518S8J4-F1
#
_entry.id   AF-A0A518S8J4-F1
#
_cell.length_a   1.000
_cell.length_b   1.000
_cell.length_c   1.000
_cell.angle_alpha   90.00
_cell.angle_beta   90.00
_cell.angle_gamma   90.00
#
_symmetry.space_group_name_H-M   'P 1'
#
loop_
_entity.id
_entity.type
_entity.pdbx_description
1 polymer ?
#
loop_
_entity_poly.entity_id
_entity_poly.type
_entity_poly.pdbx_seq_one_letter_code
_entity_poly.pdbx_strand_id
1 'polypeptide(L)' 'MTALPAFVDGLPGGMELAIALVVFLVLMVVPFALLVAGGWYLLTRTSNDDERIADLEAEVAELKQRLDEEDDR' A
#
# COMPACT_ATOMS: atom_id res chain seq x y z
N MET A 1 -7.90 -24.26 39.04
CA MET A 1 -8.15 -23.17 38.07
C MET A 1 -9.66 -23.08 37.88
N THR A 2 -10.30 -22.03 38.38
CA THR A 2 -11.75 -21.82 38.19
C THR A 2 -11.97 -21.19 36.83
N ALA A 3 -12.56 -21.93 35.89
CA ALA A 3 -12.97 -21.37 34.61
C ALA A 3 -14.10 -20.36 34.86
N LEU A 4 -13.90 -19.11 34.43
CA LEU A 4 -14.96 -18.10 34.45
C LEU A 4 -16.07 -18.54 33.48
N PRO A 5 -17.34 -18.30 33.82
CA PRO A 5 -18.46 -18.67 32.95
C PRO A 5 -18.33 -17.98 31.58
N ALA A 6 -18.57 -18.75 30.51
CA ALA A 6 -18.50 -18.24 29.13
C ALA A 6 -19.60 -17.22 28.82
N PHE A 7 -20.77 -17.33 29.47
CA PHE A 7 -21.86 -16.38 29.35
C PHE A 7 -22.36 -15.98 30.74
N VAL A 8 -22.49 -14.67 30.98
CA VAL A 8 -23.15 -14.13 32.17
C VAL A 8 -24.39 -13.41 31.70
N ASP A 9 -25.57 -14.00 31.93
CA ASP A 9 -26.86 -13.33 31.77
C ASP A 9 -27.09 -12.72 30.36
N GLY A 10 -26.65 -13.43 29.32
CA GLY A 10 -26.79 -13.02 27.91
C GLY A 10 -25.72 -12.03 27.40
N LEU A 11 -24.85 -11.54 28.29
CA LEU A 11 -23.66 -10.78 27.91
C LEU A 11 -22.48 -11.72 27.65
N PRO A 12 -21.66 -11.44 26.62
CA PRO A 12 -20.49 -12.25 26.33
C PRO A 12 -19.51 -12.25 27.50
N GLY A 13 -19.03 -13.42 27.89
CA GLY A 13 -18.06 -13.56 28.97
C GLY A 13 -16.66 -13.09 28.57
N GLY A 14 -15.71 -13.20 29.49
CA GLY A 14 -14.33 -12.71 29.28
C GLY A 14 -13.63 -13.35 28.07
N MET A 15 -13.88 -14.65 27.81
CA MET A 15 -13.29 -15.34 26.67
C MET A 15 -13.88 -14.85 25.33
N GLU A 16 -15.16 -14.57 25.28
CA GLU A 16 -15.86 -14.12 24.07
C GLU A 16 -15.51 -12.67 23.73
N LEU A 17 -15.36 -11.80 24.74
CA LEU A 17 -14.84 -10.45 24.54
C LEU A 17 -13.41 -10.46 24.01
N ALA A 18 -12.56 -11.38 24.49
CA ALA A 18 -11.21 -11.54 23.95
C ALA A 18 -11.24 -12.00 22.49
N ILE A 19 -12.12 -12.93 22.13
CA ILE A 19 -12.31 -13.35 20.72
C ILE A 19 -12.83 -12.19 19.89
N ALA A 20 -13.84 -11.45 20.35
CA ALA A 20 -14.40 -10.30 19.65
C ALA A 20 -13.36 -9.21 19.45
N LEU A 21 -12.50 -8.95 20.44
CA LEU A 21 -11.38 -8.04 20.32
C LEU A 21 -10.37 -8.51 19.27
N VAL A 22 -10.01 -9.78 19.27
CA VAL A 22 -9.11 -10.34 18.24
C VAL A 22 -9.73 -10.22 16.85
N VAL A 23 -10.99 -10.58 16.69
CA VAL A 23 -11.71 -10.44 15.41
C VAL A 23 -11.75 -8.99 14.97
N PHE A 24 -12.09 -8.06 15.86
CA PHE A 24 -12.08 -6.63 15.59
C PHE A 24 -10.69 -6.15 15.15
N LEU A 25 -9.65 -6.54 15.88
CA LEU A 25 -8.27 -6.18 15.55
C LEU A 25 -7.87 -6.76 14.20
N VAL A 26 -8.18 -8.01 13.90
CA VAL A 26 -7.89 -8.62 12.58
C VAL A 26 -8.63 -7.87 11.48
N LEU A 27 -9.93 -7.63 11.66
CA LEU A 27 -10.76 -6.91 10.69
C LEU A 27 -10.33 -5.46 10.50
N MET A 28 -9.66 -4.83 11.47
CA MET A 28 -9.17 -3.46 11.34
C MET A 28 -7.73 -3.42 10.80
N VAL A 29 -6.83 -4.22 11.39
CA VAL A 29 -5.40 -4.21 11.11
C VAL A 29 -5.11 -4.75 9.71
N VAL A 30 -5.78 -5.82 9.28
CA VAL A 30 -5.52 -6.40 7.94
C VAL A 30 -5.85 -5.42 6.82
N PRO A 31 -7.07 -4.85 6.70
CA PRO A 31 -7.35 -3.90 5.63
C PRO A 31 -6.54 -2.61 5.78
N PHE A 32 -6.27 -2.15 7.00
CA PHE A 32 -5.40 -0.98 7.21
C PHE A 32 -3.98 -1.25 6.71
N ALA A 33 -3.41 -2.40 7.04
CA ALA A 33 -2.09 -2.81 6.57
C ALA A 33 -2.04 -2.94 5.04
N LEU A 34 -3.08 -3.51 4.42
CA LEU A 34 -3.20 -3.58 2.97
C LEU A 34 -3.25 -2.18 2.33
N LEU A 35 -3.98 -1.25 2.92
CA LEU A 35 -4.03 0.14 2.45
C LEU A 35 -2.67 0.82 2.53
N VAL A 36 -1.98 0.70 3.66
CA VAL A 36 -0.65 1.29 3.85
C VAL A 36 0.38 0.68 2.90
N ALA A 37 0.45 -0.66 2.86
CA ALA A 37 1.41 -1.36 2.00
C ALA A 37 1.11 -1.13 0.52
N GLY A 38 -0.17 -1.19 0.12
CA GLY A 38 -0.59 -0.94 -1.26
C GLY A 38 -0.34 0.50 -1.68
N GLY A 39 -0.67 1.47 -0.83
CA GLY A 39 -0.39 2.88 -1.06
C GLY A 39 1.11 3.16 -1.22
N TRP A 40 1.92 2.62 -0.31
CA TRP A 40 3.39 2.73 -0.40
C TRP A 40 3.93 2.11 -1.69
N TYR A 41 3.49 0.89 -2.03
CA TYR A 41 3.91 0.22 -3.26
C TYR A 41 3.59 1.04 -4.51
N LEU A 42 2.36 1.59 -4.61
CA LEU A 42 1.96 2.44 -5.74
C LEU A 42 2.79 3.73 -5.81
N LEU A 43 3.06 4.38 -4.67
CA LEU A 43 3.88 5.58 -4.61
C LEU A 43 5.32 5.31 -5.06
N THR A 44 5.93 4.23 -4.59
CA THR A 44 7.30 3.87 -5.02
C THR A 44 7.37 3.52 -6.51
N ARG A 45 6.29 2.98 -7.07
CA ARG A 45 6.23 2.64 -8.48
C ARG A 45 6.11 3.87 -9.36
N THR A 46 5.25 4.84 -9.00
CA THR A 46 5.11 6.08 -9.79
C THR A 46 6.42 6.84 -9.81
N SER A 47 7.14 6.95 -8.70
CA SER A 47 8.44 7.63 -8.66
C SER A 47 9.46 7.03 -9.64
N ASN A 48 9.53 5.70 -9.74
CA ASN A 48 10.44 5.04 -10.69
C ASN A 48 10.00 5.22 -12.15
N ASP A 49 8.68 5.20 -12.41
CA ASP A 49 8.16 5.41 -13.76
C ASP A 49 8.37 6.88 -14.19
N ASP A 50 8.19 7.84 -13.28
CA ASP A 50 8.43 9.27 -13.52
C ASP A 50 9.91 9.55 -13.86
N GLU A 51 10.85 8.94 -13.12
CA GLU A 51 12.29 9.08 -13.38
C GLU A 51 12.68 8.52 -14.77
N ARG A 52 12.12 7.37 -15.15
CA ARG A 52 12.35 6.78 -16.48
C ARG A 52 11.77 7.62 -17.61
N ILE A 53 10.63 8.27 -17.38
CA ILE A 53 10.03 9.17 -18.38
C ILE A 53 10.93 10.39 -18.57
N ALA A 54 11.44 10.99 -17.49
CA ALA A 54 12.34 12.13 -17.56
C ALA A 54 13.62 11.80 -18.35
N ASP A 55 14.22 10.63 -18.13
CA ASP A 55 15.39 10.17 -18.89
C ASP A 55 15.07 10.00 -20.39
N LEU A 56 13.92 9.39 -20.71
CA LEU A 56 13.48 9.21 -22.11
C LEU A 56 13.19 10.54 -22.80
N GLU A 57 12.61 11.51 -22.10
CA GLU A 57 12.36 12.85 -22.64
C GLU A 57 13.66 13.60 -22.94
N ALA A 58 14.68 13.44 -22.09
CA ALA A 58 16.01 14.02 -22.31
C ALA A 58 16.71 13.39 -23.52
N GLU A 59 16.68 12.07 -23.65
CA GLU A 59 17.27 11.36 -24.80
C GLU A 59 16.57 11.73 -26.12
N VAL A 60 15.24 11.84 -26.11
CA VAL A 60 14.47 12.28 -27.29
C VAL A 60 14.83 13.73 -27.66
N ALA A 61 15.05 14.61 -26.69
CA ALA A 61 15.46 15.98 -26.95
C ALA A 61 16.86 16.04 -27.61
N GLU A 62 17.82 15.24 -27.12
CA GLU A 62 19.15 15.13 -27.71
C GLU A 62 19.10 14.57 -29.15
N LEU A 63 18.33 13.49 -29.36
CA LEU A 63 18.19 12.87 -30.67
C LEU A 63 17.55 13.81 -31.69
N LYS A 64 16.53 14.58 -31.28
CA LYS A 64 15.92 15.60 -32.14
C LYS A 64 16.90 16.70 -32.51
N GLN A 65 17.67 17.19 -31.53
CA GLN A 65 18.68 18.21 -31.80
C GLN A 65 19.73 17.73 -32.80
N ARG A 66 20.20 16.48 -32.65
CA ARG A 66 21.16 15.88 -33.59
C ARG A 66 20.60 15.70 -35.00
N LEU A 67 19.31 15.37 -35.11
CA LEU A 67 18.64 15.23 -36.40
C LEU A 67 18.49 16.60 -37.09
N ASP A 68 18.07 17.63 -36.35
CA ASP A 68 17.96 19.00 -36.86
C ASP A 68 19.32 19.54 -37.35
N GLU A 69 20.42 19.25 -36.62
CA GLU A 69 21.79 19.60 -37.04
C GLU A 69 22.29 18.87 -38.29
N GLU A 70 21.72 17.69 -38.59
CA GLU A 70 22.03 16.90 -39.79
C GLU A 70 21.21 17.37 -41.00
N ASP A 71 19.93 17.72 -40.80
CA ASP A 71 19.04 18.26 -41.83
C ASP A 71 19.43 19.69 -42.28
N ASP A 72 20.04 20.50 -41.41
CA ASP A 72 20.51 21.86 -41.71
C ASP A 72 21.85 21.90 -42.51
N ARG A 73 22.44 20.74 -42.84
CA ARG A 73 23.73 20.63 -43.56
C ARG A 73 23.57 20.29 -45.05
#